data_AF-A0ABD6RNC8-F1
#
_entry.id   AF-A0ABD6RNC8-F1
#
_cell.length_a   1.000
_cell.length_b   1.000
_cell.length_c   1.000
_cell.angle_alpha   90.00
_cell.angle_beta   90.00
_cell.angle_gamma   90.00
#
_symmetry.space_group_name_H-M   'P 1'
#
loop_
_entity.id
_entity.type
_entity.pdbx_description
1 polymer ?
#
loop_
_entity_poly.entity_id
_entity_poly.type
_entity_poly.pdbx_seq_one_letter_code
_entity_poly.pdbx_strand_id
1 'polypeptide(L)'
;MAYGRNEFGYYEEYQAVASSNQGSFNNPRQKMWMVQRRGYYAWKIELITNSFEDAKDKARFLLDCGGEYMNINRVMVSEIVPIDNVITPSV
;
A
#
# COMPACT_ATOMS: atom_id res chain seq x y z
N MET A 1 -4.83 26.31 -23.67
CA MET A 1 -4.81 25.34 -22.56
C MET A 1 -6.22 24.83 -22.41
N ALA A 2 -6.47 23.54 -22.70
CA ALA A 2 -7.82 22.97 -22.67
C ALA A 2 -8.12 22.47 -21.25
N TYR A 3 -9.04 23.12 -20.55
CA TYR A 3 -9.46 22.74 -19.20
C TYR A 3 -10.48 21.60 -19.28
N GLY A 4 -10.16 20.45 -18.68
CA GLY A 4 -11.10 19.35 -18.47
C GLY A 4 -11.92 19.58 -17.19
N ARG A 5 -13.21 19.23 -17.22
CA ARG A 5 -14.12 19.31 -16.07
C ARG A 5 -14.64 17.92 -15.72
N ASN A 6 -14.53 17.51 -14.47
CA ASN A 6 -15.23 16.34 -13.92
C ASN A 6 -16.05 16.76 -12.68
N GLU A 7 -16.70 15.79 -12.04
CA GLU A 7 -17.56 16.00 -10.87
C GLU A 7 -16.82 16.52 -9.61
N PHE A 8 -15.49 16.59 -9.65
CA PHE A 8 -14.63 17.03 -8.55
C PHE A 8 -13.91 18.38 -8.81
N GLY A 9 -14.04 18.96 -10.01
CA GLY A 9 -13.53 20.31 -10.31
C GLY A 9 -12.79 20.45 -11.64
N TYR A 10 -11.99 21.52 -11.73
CA TYR A 10 -11.11 21.81 -12.87
C TYR A 10 -9.68 21.41 -12.53
N TYR A 11 -8.97 20.80 -13.48
CA TYR A 11 -7.57 20.36 -13.28
C TYR A 11 -6.70 20.75 -14.48
N GLU A 12 -5.45 21.14 -14.19
CA GLU A 12 -4.47 21.60 -15.19
C GLU A 12 -3.54 20.48 -15.72
N GLU A 13 -3.50 19.30 -15.09
CA GLU A 13 -2.60 18.18 -15.46
C GLU A 13 -3.25 16.79 -15.31
N TYR A 14 -2.57 15.76 -15.84
CA TYR A 14 -3.03 14.37 -15.98
C TYR A 14 -3.59 13.77 -14.68
N GLN A 15 -4.80 13.21 -14.76
CA GLN A 15 -5.50 12.54 -13.67
C GLN A 15 -5.30 11.02 -13.77
N ALA A 16 -4.74 10.39 -12.73
CA ALA A 16 -4.78 8.94 -12.59
C ALA A 16 -6.22 8.52 -12.27
N VAL A 17 -6.87 8.01 -13.33
CA VAL A 17 -8.18 7.38 -13.44
C VAL A 17 -8.93 7.28 -12.10
N ALA A 18 -9.88 8.19 -11.89
CA ALA A 18 -11.03 7.99 -11.01
C ALA A 18 -12.23 7.97 -11.96
N SER A 19 -12.56 6.81 -12.51
CA SER A 19 -13.70 6.60 -13.39
C SER A 19 -14.74 5.80 -12.64
N SER A 20 -16.00 6.19 -12.75
CA SER A 20 -17.14 5.52 -12.12
C SER A 20 -17.35 4.07 -12.58
N ASN A 21 -16.56 3.58 -13.54
CA ASN A 21 -16.53 2.19 -14.03
C ASN A 21 -15.22 1.44 -13.67
N GLN A 22 -14.47 1.89 -12.66
CA GLN A 22 -13.24 1.24 -12.23
C GLN A 22 -13.48 0.01 -11.36
N GLY A 23 -13.70 -1.14 -12.02
CA GLY A 23 -13.46 -2.43 -11.38
C GLY A 23 -11.98 -2.56 -10.97
N SER A 24 -11.71 -3.36 -9.92
CA SER A 24 -10.39 -3.57 -9.29
C SER A 24 -9.26 -4.03 -10.23
N PHE A 25 -9.55 -4.28 -11.52
CA PHE A 25 -8.62 -4.76 -12.54
C PHE A 25 -8.09 -3.67 -13.49
N ASN A 26 -8.65 -2.45 -13.49
CA ASN A 26 -8.33 -1.41 -14.49
C ASN A 26 -7.38 -0.30 -14.01
N ASN A 27 -6.80 -0.41 -12.80
CA ASN A 27 -5.68 0.43 -12.42
C ASN A 27 -4.39 -0.24 -12.91
N PRO A 28 -3.44 0.48 -13.57
CA PRO A 28 -2.09 -0.04 -13.69
C PRO A 28 -1.64 -0.41 -12.28
N ARG A 29 -1.35 -1.70 -12.06
CA ARG A 29 -1.08 -2.30 -10.75
C ARG A 29 -0.04 -1.45 -10.02
N GLN A 30 -0.49 -0.51 -9.18
CA GLN A 30 0.44 0.33 -8.45
C GLN A 30 1.16 -0.57 -7.47
N LYS A 31 2.48 -0.60 -7.58
CA LYS A 31 3.34 -1.33 -6.65
C LYS A 31 3.06 -0.77 -5.25
N MET A 32 2.60 -1.64 -4.36
CA MET A 32 2.28 -1.27 -2.99
C MET A 32 3.28 -1.92 -2.03
N TRP A 33 3.41 -1.31 -0.87
CA TRP A 33 4.28 -1.71 0.21
C TRP A 33 3.47 -1.80 1.49
N MET A 34 3.82 -2.78 2.32
CA MET A 34 3.22 -3.01 3.62
C MET A 34 4.31 -3.01 4.66
N VAL A 35 4.10 -2.28 5.76
CA VAL A 35 4.93 -2.37 6.95
C VAL A 35 4.13 -3.13 8.01
N GLN A 36 4.71 -4.23 8.49
CA GLN A 36 4.12 -5.06 9.53
C GLN A 36 5.01 -5.08 10.76
N ARG A 37 4.36 -5.15 11.93
CA ARG A 37 5.05 -5.29 13.21
C ARG A 37 4.50 -6.48 13.98
N ARG A 38 5.39 -7.30 14.54
CA ARG A 38 5.01 -8.41 15.41
C ARG A 38 4.67 -7.87 16.80
N GLY A 39 3.38 -7.85 17.13
CA GLY A 39 2.90 -7.68 18.49
C GLY A 39 3.02 -8.97 19.29
N TYR A 40 2.43 -8.99 20.49
CA TYR A 40 2.49 -10.15 21.38
C TYR A 40 1.91 -11.42 20.74
N TYR A 41 0.72 -11.34 20.13
CA TYR A 41 0.00 -12.50 19.62
C TYR A 41 0.02 -12.64 18.09
N ALA A 42 0.22 -11.54 17.35
CA ALA A 42 0.04 -11.52 15.90
C ALA A 42 0.94 -10.48 15.21
N TRP A 43 1.08 -10.61 13.89
CA TRP A 43 1.56 -9.54 13.03
C TRP A 43 0.45 -8.52 12.85
N LYS A 44 0.76 -7.23 13.04
CA LYS A 44 -0.13 -6.10 12.83
C LYS A 44 0.35 -5.30 11.64
N ILE A 45 -0.58 -4.84 10.80
CA ILE A 45 -0.29 -3.90 9.72
C ILE A 45 -0.16 -2.50 10.34
N GLU A 46 0.97 -1.84 10.10
CA GLU A 46 1.26 -0.49 10.59
C GLU A 46 1.12 0.55 9.48
N LEU A 47 1.33 0.16 8.21
CA LEU A 47 1.17 1.02 7.04
C LEU A 47 0.96 0.18 5.78
N ILE A 48 0.10 0.65 4.88
CA ILE A 48 0.06 0.26 3.46
C ILE A 48 0.19 1.54 2.65
N THR A 49 1.07 1.55 1.66
CA THR A 49 1.38 2.75 0.86
C THR A 49 1.85 2.35 -0.55
N ASN A 50 1.75 3.25 -1.52
CA ASN A 50 2.36 3.11 -2.85
C ASN A 50 3.79 3.70 -2.93
N SER A 51 4.28 4.32 -1.85
CA SER A 51 5.63 4.90 -1.74
C SER A 51 6.55 3.98 -0.95
N PHE A 52 7.66 3.55 -1.58
CA PHE A 52 8.68 2.77 -0.88
C PHE A 52 9.38 3.60 0.22
N GLU A 53 9.57 4.90 -0.02
CA GLU A 53 10.22 5.80 0.93
C GLU A 53 9.38 5.93 2.21
N ASP A 54 8.06 6.06 2.10
CA ASP A 54 7.16 6.12 3.26
C ASP A 54 7.18 4.81 4.06
N ALA A 55 7.22 3.67 3.36
CA ALA A 55 7.32 2.36 4.00
C ALA A 55 8.66 2.21 4.75
N LYS A 56 9.76 2.66 4.14
CA LYS A 56 11.10 2.66 4.75
C LYS A 56 11.15 3.57 5.97
N ASP A 57 10.59 4.78 5.88
CA ASP A 57 10.59 5.74 6.98
C ASP A 57 9.72 5.27 8.14
N LYS A 58 8.56 4.66 7.86
CA LYS A 58 7.74 4.02 8.90
C LYS A 58 8.48 2.87 9.59
N ALA A 59 9.19 2.03 8.83
CA ALA A 59 9.96 0.93 9.40
C ALA A 59 11.11 1.45 10.28
N ARG A 60 11.83 2.48 9.83
CA ARG A 60 12.87 3.16 10.63
C ARG A 60 12.31 3.73 11.92
N PHE A 61 11.22 4.49 11.83
CA PHE A 61 10.55 5.03 13.01
C PHE A 61 10.22 3.94 14.05
N LEU A 62 9.72 2.77 13.61
CA LEU A 62 9.43 1.66 14.51
C LEU A 62 10.68 1.06 15.14
N LEU A 63 11.79 0.97 14.39
CA LEU A 63 13.07 0.48 14.91
C LEU A 63 13.72 1.47 15.89
N ASP A 64 13.62 2.77 15.59
CA ASP A 64 14.20 3.85 16.38
C ASP A 64 13.45 4.05 17.70
N CYS A 65 12.13 3.81 17.73
CA CYS A 65 11.34 3.78 18.97
C CYS A 65 11.86 2.71 19.95
N GLY A 66 12.38 1.60 19.43
CA GLY A 66 12.95 0.51 20.21
C GLY A 66 11.95 -0.18 21.15
N GLY A 67 12.46 -1.12 21.94
CA GLY A 67 11.66 -1.91 22.87
C GLY A 67 11.32 -3.31 22.37
N GLU A 68 10.66 -4.08 23.22
CA GLU A 68 10.48 -5.53 23.03
C GLU A 68 9.79 -5.86 21.70
N TYR A 69 8.87 -5.02 21.21
CA TYR A 69 8.07 -5.25 20.01
C TYR A 69 8.51 -4.43 18.79
N MET A 70 9.70 -3.83 18.82
CA MET A 70 10.14 -2.77 17.91
C MET A 70 11.62 -2.93 17.53
N ASN A 71 12.05 -4.19 17.35
CA ASN A 71 13.40 -4.53 16.90
C ASN A 71 13.38 -5.16 15.49
N ILE A 72 14.56 -5.35 14.91
CA ILE A 72 14.73 -5.83 13.52
C ILE A 72 14.06 -7.19 13.24
N ASN A 73 13.91 -8.05 14.25
CA ASN A 73 13.25 -9.35 14.11
C ASN A 73 11.73 -9.25 14.15
N ARG A 74 11.17 -8.06 14.44
CA ARG A 74 9.74 -7.83 14.65
C ARG A 74 9.16 -6.78 13.72
N VAL A 75 9.94 -6.20 12.82
CA VAL A 75 9.47 -5.25 11.80
C VAL A 75 9.76 -5.82 10.42
N MET A 76 8.76 -5.84 9.55
CA MET A 76 8.86 -6.35 8.18
C MET A 76 8.36 -5.31 7.20
N VAL A 77 9.10 -5.11 6.12
CA VAL A 77 8.66 -4.34 4.95
C VAL A 77 8.47 -5.32 3.81
N SER A 78 7.25 -5.39 3.28
CA SER A 78 6.85 -6.37 2.26
C SER A 78 6.29 -5.64 1.05
N GLU A 79 6.68 -6.09 -0.14
CA GLU A 79 6.00 -5.69 -1.38
C GLU A 79 4.67 -6.44 -1.49
N ILE A 80 3.58 -5.71 -1.73
CA ILE A 80 2.29 -6.31 -2.05
C ILE A 80 2.23 -6.48 -3.56
N VAL A 81 2.28 -7.73 -4.00
CA VAL A 81 2.11 -8.11 -5.40
C VAL A 81 0.73 -8.75 -5.57
N PRO A 82 -0.14 -8.20 -6.43
CA PRO A 82 -1.40 -8.87 -6.75
C PRO A 82 -1.12 -10.18 -7.49
N ILE A 83 -1.64 -11.28 -6.96
CA ILE A 83 -1.58 -12.60 -7.61
C ILE A 83 -2.93 -12.81 -8.29
N ASP A 84 -2.93 -12.99 -9.62
CA ASP A 84 -4.16 -13.22 -10.42
C ASP A 84 -4.68 -14.65 -10.34
N ASN A 85 -4.03 -15.50 -9.57
CA ASN A 85 -4.40 -16.90 -9.45
C ASN A 85 -5.50 -17.06 -8.40
N VAL A 86 -6.66 -17.54 -8.86
CA VAL A 86 -7.73 -18.01 -7.97
C VAL A 86 -7.31 -19.37 -7.42
N ILE A 87 -6.99 -19.44 -6.13
CA ILE A 87 -6.76 -20.73 -5.46
C ILE A 87 -8.14 -21.31 -5.12
N THR A 88 -8.66 -22.16 -6.01
CA THR A 88 -9.83 -22.98 -5.69
C THR A 88 -9.39 -24.19 -4.87
N PRO A 89 -9.98 -24.47 -3.70
CA PRO A 89 -9.71 -25.71 -3.00
C PRO A 89 -10.13 -26.90 -3.89
N SER A 90 -9.21 -27.82 -4.15
CA SER A 90 -9.56 -29.11 -4.72
C SER A 90 -10.13 -29.98 -3.61
N VAL A 91 -11.41 -30.36 -3.76
CA VAL A 91 -12.07 -31.41 -2.97
C VAL A 91 -11.46 -32.78 -3.22
#